data_AF-A0A1G7ALJ7-F1
#
_entry.id   AF-A0A1G7ALJ7-F1
#
_cell.length_a   1.000
_cell.length_b   1.000
_cell.length_c   1.000
_cell.angle_alpha   90.00
_cell.angle_beta   90.00
_cell.angle_gamma   90.00
#
_symmetry.space_group_name_H-M   'P 1'
#
loop_
_entity.id
_entity.type
_entity.pdbx_description
1 polymer ?
#
loop_
_entity_poly.entity_id
_entity_poly.type
_entity_poly.pdbx_seq_one_letter_code
_entity_poly.pdbx_strand_id
1 'polypeptide(L)' 'MTTIEMMESAYLIEVSKKITMTLQEFCQVTGWDKRKVYQRIKNKILPEQLIKGGYEYRSQRKQPIFLTKEVLDWIKN' A
#
# COMPACT_ATOMS: atom_id res chain seq x y z
N MET A 1 -24.74 5.65 6.47
CA MET A 1 -23.85 4.51 6.19
C MET A 1 -24.62 3.53 5.33
N THR A 2 -24.23 3.36 4.07
CA THR A 2 -24.84 2.40 3.15
C THR A 2 -24.22 1.01 3.31
N THR A 3 -24.88 -0.03 2.80
CA THR A 3 -24.34 -1.41 2.83
C THR A 3 -23.00 -1.52 2.11
N ILE A 4 -22.79 -0.72 1.05
CA ILE A 4 -21.53 -0.65 0.31
C ILE A 4 -20.41 -0.07 1.19
N GLU A 5 -20.68 1.06 1.87
CA GLU A 5 -19.72 1.68 2.79
C GLU A 5 -19.33 0.74 3.95
N MET A 6 -20.27 -0.07 4.44
CA MET A 6 -19.98 -1.09 5.46
C MET A 6 -19.07 -2.19 4.94
N MET A 7 -19.29 -2.66 3.70
CA MET A 7 -18.44 -3.67 3.07
C MET A 7 -17.02 -3.15 2.82
N GLU A 8 -16.88 -1.91 2.35
CA GLU A 8 -15.58 -1.25 2.16
C GLU A 8 -14.84 -1.10 3.48
N SER A 9 -15.55 -0.69 4.54
CA SER A 9 -14.97 -0.56 5.89
C SER A 9 -14.51 -1.91 6.44
N ALA A 10 -15.32 -2.97 6.28
CA ALA A 10 -14.95 -4.32 6.71
C ALA A 10 -13.72 -4.85 5.96
N TYR A 11 -13.64 -4.58 4.66
CA TYR A 11 -12.48 -4.93 3.84
C TYR A 11 -11.21 -4.23 4.34
N LEU A 12 -11.27 -2.93 4.60
CA LEU A 12 -10.12 -2.16 5.12
C LEU A 12 -9.67 -2.67 6.50
N ILE A 13 -10.62 -3.06 7.36
CA ILE A 13 -10.31 -3.69 8.65
C ILE A 13 -9.56 -5.01 8.45
N GLU A 14 -10.00 -5.87 7.54
CA GLU A 14 -9.30 -7.14 7.24
C GLU A 14 -7.90 -6.92 6.66
N VAL A 15 -7.73 -5.93 5.79
CA VAL A 15 -6.41 -5.55 5.27
C VAL A 15 -5.49 -5.07 6.40
N SER A 16 -6.01 -4.30 7.36
CA SER A 16 -5.23 -3.77 8.49
C SER A 16 -4.64 -4.87 9.40
N LYS A 17 -5.26 -6.06 9.43
CA LYS A 17 -4.79 -7.22 10.20
C LYS A 17 -3.60 -7.95 9.56
N LYS A 18 -3.33 -7.72 8.27
CA LYS A 18 -2.24 -8.38 7.55
C LYS A 18 -0.89 -7.73 7.89
N ILE A 19 0.18 -8.52 7.93
CA ILE A 19 1.56 -7.99 8.12
C ILE A 19 2.01 -7.16 6.90
N THR A 20 1.57 -7.56 5.71
CA THR A 20 1.95 -6.91 4.45
C THR A 20 0.75 -6.65 3.56
N MET A 21 0.83 -5.59 2.75
CA MET A 21 -0.15 -5.23 1.74
C MET A 21 0.42 -5.45 0.35
N THR A 22 -0.43 -5.95 -0.56
CA THR A 22 -0.17 -5.96 -1.99
C THR A 22 -0.28 -4.56 -2.59
N LEU A 23 0.19 -4.39 -3.83
CA LEU A 23 -0.01 -3.16 -4.58
C LEU A 23 -1.48 -2.76 -4.70
N GLN A 24 -2.40 -3.73 -4.87
CA GLN A 24 -3.82 -3.43 -5.01
C GLN A 24 -4.42 -2.89 -3.71
N GLU A 25 -4.12 -3.54 -2.59
CA GLU A 25 -4.55 -3.09 -1.25
C GLU A 25 -3.95 -1.72 -0.93
N PHE A 26 -2.68 -1.49 -1.26
CA PHE A 26 -2.04 -0.18 -1.10
C PHE A 26 -2.74 0.91 -1.93
N CYS A 27 -3.11 0.60 -3.18
CA CYS A 27 -3.85 1.52 -4.04
C CYS A 27 -5.23 1.85 -3.46
N GLN A 28 -5.95 0.86 -2.90
CA GLN A 28 -7.25 1.06 -2.28
C GLN A 28 -7.15 1.93 -1.02
N VAL A 29 -6.16 1.68 -0.17
CA VAL A 29 -5.95 2.45 1.07
C VAL A 29 -5.52 3.89 0.78
N THR A 30 -4.68 4.11 -0.24
CA THR A 30 -4.18 5.46 -0.58
C THR A 30 -5.05 6.23 -1.58
N GLY A 31 -6.00 5.56 -2.22
CA GLY A 31 -6.76 6.09 -3.36
C GLY A 31 -5.91 6.37 -4.59
N TRP A 32 -4.68 5.85 -4.67
CA TRP A 32 -3.78 6.07 -5.80
C TRP A 32 -3.93 4.98 -6.83
N ASP A 33 -3.80 5.33 -8.10
CA ASP A 33 -3.74 4.35 -9.17
C ASP A 33 -2.34 3.70 -9.24
N LYS A 34 -2.28 2.49 -9.81
CA LYS A 34 -1.04 1.71 -9.90
C LYS A 34 0.08 2.50 -10.59
N ARG A 35 -0.25 3.27 -11.62
CA ARG A 35 0.74 4.06 -12.37
C ARG A 35 1.39 5.12 -11.49
N LYS A 36 0.61 5.86 -10.69
CA LYS A 36 1.13 6.85 -9.74
C LYS A 36 1.99 6.19 -8.67
N VAL A 37 1.57 5.05 -8.12
CA VAL A 37 2.38 4.30 -7.15
C VAL A 37 3.74 3.92 -7.76
N TYR A 38 3.75 3.31 -8.94
CA TYR A 38 5.00 2.96 -9.62
C TYR A 38 5.88 4.17 -9.93
N GLN A 39 5.30 5.30 -10.33
CA GLN A 39 6.06 6.54 -10.56
C GLN A 39 6.69 7.07 -9.27
N ARG A 40 5.94 7.07 -8.16
CA ARG A 40 6.41 7.52 -6.85
C ARG A 40 7.52 6.63 -6.31
N ILE A 41 7.42 5.32 -6.49
CA ILE A 41 8.49 4.38 -6.19
C ILE A 41 9.69 4.64 -7.10
N LYS A 42 9.46 4.77 -8.42
CA LYS A 42 10.53 5.01 -9.41
C LYS A 42 11.37 6.23 -9.03
N ASN A 43 10.70 7.33 -8.70
CA ASN A 43 11.29 8.62 -8.37
C ASN A 43 11.75 8.73 -6.91
N LYS A 44 11.67 7.65 -6.13
CA LYS A 44 12.04 7.61 -4.69
C LYS A 44 11.31 8.64 -3.82
N ILE A 45 10.05 8.92 -4.16
CA ILE A 45 9.20 9.86 -3.43
C ILE A 45 8.47 9.17 -2.26
N LEU A 46 8.19 7.87 -2.43
CA LEU A 46 7.45 7.06 -1.46
C LEU A 46 8.43 6.51 -0.42
N PRO A 47 8.32 6.81 0.88
CA PRO A 47 9.34 6.44 1.87
C PRO A 47 9.75 4.97 1.78
N GLU A 48 11.06 4.72 1.78
CA GLU A 48 11.59 3.38 1.50
C GLU A 48 11.16 2.34 2.55
N GLN A 49 11.01 2.76 3.82
CA GLN A 49 10.54 1.89 4.90
C GLN A 49 9.15 1.30 4.65
N LEU A 50 8.34 1.90 3.77
CA LEU A 50 7.01 1.40 3.44
C LEU A 50 7.07 0.14 2.56
N ILE A 51 8.18 -0.06 1.84
CA ILE A 51 8.32 -1.10 0.81
C ILE A 51 9.16 -2.23 1.39
N LYS A 52 8.61 -3.44 1.39
CA LYS A 52 9.35 -4.63 1.83
C LYS A 52 10.57 -4.86 0.93
N GLY A 53 11.76 -4.81 1.52
CA GLY A 53 13.03 -4.92 0.78
C GLY A 53 13.48 -3.61 0.12
N GLY A 54 12.81 -2.50 0.39
CA GLY A 54 13.18 -1.18 -0.13
C GLY A 54 13.15 -1.10 -1.65
N TYR A 55 13.98 -0.22 -2.20
CA TYR A 55 14.05 0.02 -3.65
C TYR A 55 14.92 -0.98 -4.40
N GLU A 56 15.74 -1.77 -3.70
CA GLU A 56 16.72 -2.69 -4.31
C GLU A 56 16.04 -3.90 -4.97
N TYR A 57 14.87 -4.32 -4.49
CA TYR A 57 14.10 -5.44 -5.06
C TYR A 57 13.42 -5.13 -6.41
N ARG A 58 13.62 -3.93 -6.99
CA ARG A 58 13.08 -3.54 -8.31
C ARG A 58 13.62 -4.40 -9.47
N SER A 59 14.78 -5.03 -9.31
CA SER A 59 15.40 -5.86 -10.35
C SER A 59 14.61 -7.14 -10.67
N GLN A 60 13.74 -7.60 -9.76
CA GLN A 60 13.10 -8.92 -9.88
C GLN A 60 11.78 -8.94 -10.68
N ARG A 61 11.33 -7.84 -11.30
CA ARG A 61 10.01 -7.72 -11.98
C ARG A 61 8.81 -8.13 -11.12
N LYS A 62 8.99 -8.28 -9.80
CA LYS A 62 7.93 -8.65 -8.86
C LYS A 62 7.14 -7.41 -8.47
N GLN A 63 5.84 -7.60 -8.22
CA GLN A 63 5.00 -6.53 -7.71
C GLN A 63 5.50 -6.08 -6.34
N PRO A 64 5.48 -4.77 -6.04
CA PRO A 64 5.89 -4.27 -4.74
C PRO A 64 4.96 -4.79 -3.65
N ILE A 65 5.55 -5.12 -2.51
CA ILE A 65 4.87 -5.50 -1.28
C ILE A 65 5.16 -4.41 -0.26
N PHE A 66 4.14 -4.00 0.49
CA PHE A 66 4.22 -2.92 1.46
C PHE A 66 4.07 -3.46 2.88
N LEU A 67 4.71 -2.82 3.85
CA LEU A 67 4.56 -3.15 5.26
C LEU A 67 3.32 -2.43 5.82
N THR A 68 2.30 -3.19 6.22
CA THR A 68 0.99 -2.61 6.59
C THR A 68 1.11 -1.60 7.72
N LYS A 69 1.87 -1.93 8.77
CA LYS A 69 2.08 -1.05 9.92
C LYS A 69 2.69 0.28 9.51
N GLU A 70 3.79 0.24 8.76
CA GLU A 70 4.50 1.43 8.29
C GLU A 70 3.61 2.29 7.39
N VAL A 71 2.81 1.66 6.52
CA VAL A 71 1.86 2.38 5.65
C VAL A 71 0.77 3.07 6.46
N LEU A 72 0.18 2.40 7.44
CA LEU A 72 -0.85 2.97 8.29
C LEU A 72 -0.29 4.11 9.16
N ASP A 73 0.91 3.94 9.71
CA ASP A 73 1.58 4.97 10.50
C ASP A 73 1.97 6.18 9.63
N TRP A 74 2.36 5.96 8.36
CA TRP A 74 2.61 7.03 7.41
C TRP A 74 1.36 7.81 7.01
N ILE A 75 0.21 7.15 6.85
CA ILE A 75 -1.05 7.82 6.48
C ILE A 75 -1.63 8.65 7.63
N LYS A 76 -1.37 8.25 8.88
CA LYS A 76 -1.82 9.00 10.06
C LYS A 76 -1.07 10.33 10.26
N ASN A 77 0.12 10.47 9.68
CA ASN A 77 0.99 11.63 9.81
C ASN A 77 0.93 12.52 8.56
#